data_AF-A0A2Z6N7A4-F1
#
_entry.id   AF-A0A2Z6N7A4-F1
#
_cell.length_a   1.000
_cell.length_b   1.000
_cell.length_c   1.000
_cell.angle_alpha   90.00
_cell.angle_beta   90.00
_cell.angle_gamma   90.00
#
_symmetry.space_group_name_H-M   'P 1'
#
loop_
_entity.id
_entity.type
_entity.pdbx_description
1 polymer ?
#
loop_
_entity_poly.entity_id
_entity_poly.type
_entity_poly.pdbx_seq_one_letter_code
_entity_poly.pdbx_strand_id
1 'polypeptide(L)'
;MMKTSRFLGVPPESSAEEIKVAFRKLSKEYHPDTTSLPLKTASEKFMKLREVYTVLSNEESRRFYDWTLAQEVASRQQEKLKIKFEDPYEVALKNYEPVPDMVDRLGGKNMKLSDQAVSAITIDVFIIIFSICCITYVVLFKEY
;
A
#
# COMPACT_ATOMS: atom_id res chain seq x y z
N MET A 1 -10.00 -15.37 14.12
CA MET A 1 -9.21 -16.54 14.57
C MET A 1 -8.17 -16.91 13.51
N MET A 2 -6.93 -17.10 13.96
CA MET A 2 -5.66 -16.99 13.22
C MET A 2 -5.62 -17.72 11.87
N LYS A 3 -5.41 -16.97 10.78
CA LYS A 3 -5.10 -17.54 9.45
C LYS A 3 -3.73 -18.23 9.43
N THR A 4 -2.83 -17.80 10.29
CA THR A 4 -1.43 -18.24 10.39
C THR A 4 -1.29 -19.65 10.96
N SER A 5 -2.01 -20.00 12.04
CA SER A 5 -1.97 -21.36 12.63
C SER A 5 -2.48 -22.44 11.66
N ARG A 6 -3.46 -22.11 10.82
CA ARG A 6 -3.98 -22.99 9.77
C ARG A 6 -2.91 -23.41 8.76
N PHE A 7 -1.90 -22.57 8.52
CA PHE A 7 -0.81 -22.90 7.60
C PHE A 7 0.13 -23.99 8.15
N LEU A 8 0.36 -24.01 9.47
CA LEU A 8 1.15 -25.07 10.13
C LEU A 8 0.32 -26.33 10.41
N GLY A 9 -1.00 -26.28 10.20
CA GLY A 9 -1.91 -27.38 10.55
C GLY A 9 -2.05 -27.60 12.05
N VAL A 10 -1.75 -26.58 12.87
CA VAL A 10 -1.83 -26.63 14.33
C VAL A 10 -3.05 -25.84 14.82
N PRO A 11 -3.67 -26.24 15.95
CA PRO A 11 -4.75 -25.47 16.55
C PRO A 11 -4.29 -24.05 16.91
N PRO A 12 -5.21 -23.07 16.97
CA PRO A 12 -4.85 -21.72 17.39
C PRO A 12 -4.27 -21.73 18.81
N GLU A 13 -4.77 -22.56 19.72
CA GLU A 13 -4.28 -22.62 21.11
C GLU A 13 -2.96 -23.41 21.30
N SER A 14 -2.24 -23.73 20.21
CA SER A 14 -0.98 -24.47 20.30
C SER A 14 0.10 -23.70 21.04
N SER A 15 0.89 -24.46 21.83
CA SER A 15 2.06 -23.93 22.53
C SER A 15 3.22 -23.65 21.56
N ALA A 16 4.17 -22.83 22.00
CA ALA A 16 5.38 -22.54 21.23
C ALA A 16 6.19 -23.81 20.89
N GLU A 17 6.10 -24.85 21.71
CA GLU A 17 6.77 -26.14 21.49
C GLU A 17 6.11 -26.92 20.35
N GLU A 18 4.78 -26.99 20.32
CA GLU A 18 4.03 -27.62 19.22
C GLU A 18 4.29 -26.92 17.88
N ILE A 19 4.32 -25.58 17.89
CA ILE A 19 4.65 -24.76 16.72
C ILE A 19 6.06 -25.07 16.20
N LYS A 20 7.05 -25.22 17.10
CA LYS A 20 8.42 -25.60 16.73
C LYS A 20 8.48 -26.99 16.12
N VAL A 21 7.77 -27.96 16.69
CA VAL A 21 7.73 -29.34 16.17
C VAL A 21 7.08 -29.38 14.78
N ALA A 22 5.95 -28.71 14.60
CA ALA A 22 5.26 -28.61 13.32
C ALA A 22 6.13 -27.91 12.26
N PHE A 23 6.80 -26.81 12.62
CA PHE A 23 7.76 -26.13 11.73
C PHE A 23 8.89 -27.05 11.28
N ARG A 24 9.51 -27.80 12.21
CA ARG A 24 10.60 -28.73 11.87
C ARG A 24 10.16 -29.84 10.94
N LYS A 25 8.91 -30.32 11.07
CA LYS A 25 8.33 -31.33 10.18
C LYS A 25 8.12 -30.77 8.77
N LEU A 26 7.40 -29.65 8.66
CA LEU A 26 7.10 -29.01 7.37
C LEU A 26 8.35 -28.47 6.66
N SER A 27 9.35 -28.01 7.42
CA SER A 27 10.63 -27.54 6.87
C SER A 27 11.38 -28.66 6.14
N LYS A 28 11.34 -29.89 6.65
CA LYS A 28 11.89 -31.07 5.96
C LYS A 28 11.07 -31.44 4.72
N GLU A 29 9.76 -31.31 4.79
CA GLU A 29 8.85 -31.62 3.66
C GLU A 29 8.92 -30.60 2.52
N TYR A 30 9.31 -29.35 2.79
CA TYR A 30 9.43 -28.28 1.79
C TYR A 30 10.87 -27.90 1.48
N HIS A 31 11.86 -28.65 1.97
CA HIS A 31 13.26 -28.38 1.67
C HIS A 31 13.53 -28.62 0.17
N PRO A 32 14.20 -27.70 -0.54
CA PRO A 32 14.44 -27.82 -1.98
C PRO A 32 15.15 -29.13 -2.38
N ASP A 33 15.97 -29.68 -1.48
CA ASP A 33 16.72 -30.92 -1.73
C ASP A 33 15.94 -32.22 -1.46
N THR A 34 14.85 -32.16 -0.70
CA THR A 34 14.15 -33.39 -0.21
C THR A 34 12.74 -33.53 -0.78
N THR A 35 12.26 -32.52 -1.52
CA THR A 35 10.89 -32.44 -2.00
C THR A 35 10.80 -32.88 -3.46
N SER A 36 9.75 -33.63 -3.81
CA SER A 36 9.39 -33.98 -5.19
C SER A 36 8.56 -32.91 -5.93
N LEU A 37 8.34 -31.75 -5.30
CA LEU A 37 7.59 -30.62 -5.83
C LEU A 37 8.51 -29.75 -6.71
N PRO A 38 7.95 -28.99 -7.67
CA PRO A 38 8.70 -28.00 -8.42
C PRO A 38 9.43 -27.01 -7.48
N LEU A 39 10.70 -26.72 -7.77
CA LEU A 39 11.58 -25.88 -6.94
C LEU A 39 10.94 -24.53 -6.56
N LYS A 40 10.21 -23.93 -7.50
CA LYS A 40 9.47 -22.68 -7.29
C LYS A 40 8.40 -22.81 -6.22
N THR A 41 7.57 -23.86 -6.29
CA THR A 41 6.49 -24.13 -5.34
C THR A 41 7.02 -24.49 -3.95
N ALA A 42 8.11 -25.27 -3.89
CA ALA A 42 8.77 -25.62 -2.63
C ALA A 42 9.32 -24.35 -1.94
N SER A 43 10.02 -23.49 -2.70
CA SER A 43 10.53 -22.21 -2.20
C SER A 43 9.43 -21.29 -1.69
N GLU A 44 8.34 -21.10 -2.44
CA GLU A 44 7.21 -20.26 -2.01
C GLU A 44 6.57 -20.77 -0.71
N LYS A 45 6.37 -22.09 -0.57
CA LYS A 45 5.83 -22.69 0.65
C LYS A 45 6.80 -22.57 1.82
N PHE A 46 8.09 -22.74 1.58
CA PHE A 46 9.12 -22.59 2.60
C PHE A 46 9.22 -21.14 3.10
N MET A 47 9.13 -20.15 2.21
CA MET A 47 9.09 -18.74 2.60
C MET A 47 7.86 -18.42 3.45
N LYS A 48 6.67 -18.90 3.05
CA LYS A 48 5.46 -18.77 3.85
C LYS A 48 5.59 -19.45 5.21
N LEU A 49 6.18 -20.65 5.26
CA LEU A 49 6.41 -21.36 6.51
C LEU A 49 7.30 -20.56 7.48
N ARG A 50 8.36 -19.94 6.95
CA ARG A 50 9.26 -19.09 7.72
C ARG A 50 8.54 -17.85 8.24
N GLU A 51 7.79 -17.16 7.40
CA GLU A 51 7.01 -15.97 7.79
C GLU A 51 6.03 -16.31 8.93
N VAL A 52 5.29 -17.40 8.78
CA VAL A 52 4.34 -17.83 9.80
C VAL A 52 5.06 -18.18 11.11
N TYR A 53 6.18 -18.90 11.04
CA TYR A 53 6.98 -19.20 12.23
C TYR A 53 7.51 -17.94 12.90
N THR A 54 7.98 -16.93 12.15
CA THR A 54 8.46 -15.68 12.76
C THR A 54 7.37 -14.97 13.55
N VAL A 55 6.14 -14.95 13.05
CA VAL A 55 4.99 -14.36 13.75
C VAL A 55 4.57 -15.19 14.97
N LEU A 56 4.55 -16.52 14.85
CA LEU A 56 4.07 -17.43 15.90
C LEU A 56 5.12 -17.83 16.95
N SER A 57 6.41 -17.59 16.68
CA SER A 57 7.51 -18.01 17.54
C SER A 57 7.59 -17.28 18.88
N ASN A 58 7.13 -16.03 18.94
CA ASN A 58 7.08 -15.22 20.15
C ASN A 58 5.63 -14.91 20.51
N GLU A 59 5.27 -15.17 21.76
CA GLU A 59 3.95 -14.88 22.32
C GLU A 59 3.59 -13.39 22.23
N GLU A 60 4.56 -12.49 22.40
CA GLU A 60 4.33 -11.05 22.28
C GLU A 60 3.98 -10.65 20.83
N SER A 61 4.78 -11.10 19.86
CA SER A 61 4.53 -10.87 18.43
C SER A 61 3.20 -11.45 17.99
N ARG A 62 2.84 -12.62 18.53
CA ARG A 62 1.58 -13.30 18.29
C ARG A 62 0.39 -12.46 18.77
N ARG A 63 0.44 -11.97 20.02
CA ARG A 63 -0.59 -11.11 20.59
C ARG A 63 -0.74 -9.80 19.84
N PHE A 64 0.38 -9.18 19.47
CA PHE A 64 0.37 -7.94 18.69
C PHE A 64 -0.27 -8.14 17.32
N TYR A 65 0.06 -9.24 16.64
CA TYR A 65 -0.55 -9.59 15.36
C TYR A 65 -2.07 -9.80 15.49
N ASP A 66 -2.50 -10.55 16.50
CA ASP A 66 -3.92 -10.79 16.75
C ASP A 66 -4.68 -9.51 17.12
N TRP A 67 -4.07 -8.65 17.93
CA TRP A 67 -4.64 -7.35 18.30
C TRP A 67 -4.80 -6.45 17.07
N THR A 68 -3.77 -6.35 16.23
CA THR A 68 -3.80 -5.56 14.99
C THR A 68 -4.90 -6.07 14.05
N LEU A 69 -4.99 -7.39 13.90
CA LEU A 69 -6.02 -8.01 13.06
C LEU A 69 -7.43 -7.75 13.61
N ALA A 70 -7.62 -7.84 14.92
CA ALA A 70 -8.90 -7.54 15.56
C ALA A 70 -9.30 -6.07 15.35
N GLN A 71 -8.35 -5.15 15.50
CA GLN A 71 -8.57 -3.72 15.25
C GLN A 71 -8.92 -3.44 13.79
N GLU A 72 -8.23 -4.07 12.85
CA GLU A 72 -8.51 -3.93 11.43
C GLU A 72 -9.90 -4.44 11.06
N VAL A 73 -10.31 -5.59 11.61
CA VAL A 73 -11.65 -6.15 11.41
C VAL A 73 -12.72 -5.21 11.97
N ALA A 74 -12.50 -4.67 13.17
CA ALA A 74 -13.40 -3.70 13.79
C ALA A 74 -13.53 -2.42 12.94
N SER A 75 -12.41 -1.86 12.48
CA SER A 75 -12.38 -0.68 11.61
C SER A 75 -13.15 -0.91 10.31
N ARG A 76 -12.89 -2.03 9.62
CA ARG A 76 -13.64 -2.38 8.39
C ARG A 76 -15.13 -2.55 8.64
N GLN A 77 -15.51 -3.10 9.80
CA GLN A 77 -16.92 -3.22 10.16
C GLN A 77 -17.56 -1.84 10.38
N GLN A 78 -16.87 -0.94 11.07
CA GLN A 78 -17.31 0.44 11.26
C GLN A 78 -17.45 1.18 9.93
N GLU A 79 -16.50 1.03 9.01
CA GLU A 79 -16.55 1.64 7.69
C GLU A 79 -17.74 1.12 6.87
N LYS A 80 -17.99 -0.18 6.88
CA LYS A 80 -19.19 -0.77 6.24
C LYS A 80 -20.49 -0.25 6.85
N LEU A 81 -20.53 -0.09 8.17
CA LEU A 81 -21.69 0.49 8.84
C LEU A 81 -21.87 1.95 8.41
N LYS A 82 -20.79 2.75 8.42
CA LYS A 82 -20.81 4.14 7.97
C LYS A 82 -21.35 4.25 6.55
N ILE A 83 -20.81 3.48 5.61
CA ILE A 83 -21.28 3.43 4.21
C ILE A 83 -22.75 3.06 4.11
N LYS A 84 -23.26 2.18 4.98
CA LYS A 84 -24.67 1.76 5.00
C LYS A 84 -25.60 2.86 5.54
N PHE A 85 -25.11 3.69 6.45
CA PHE A 85 -25.88 4.79 7.06
C PHE A 85 -25.71 6.12 6.30
N GLU A 86 -24.67 6.27 5.48
CA GLU A 86 -24.46 7.46 4.64
C GLU A 86 -25.60 7.59 3.62
N ASP A 87 -26.14 8.80 3.45
CA ASP A 87 -27.19 9.05 2.48
C ASP A 87 -26.64 8.88 1.05
N PRO A 88 -27.26 8.04 0.19
CA PRO A 88 -26.79 7.86 -1.18
C PRO A 88 -26.72 9.17 -1.99
N TYR A 89 -27.55 10.17 -1.70
CA TYR A 89 -27.48 11.48 -2.34
C TYR A 89 -26.23 12.27 -1.93
N GLU A 90 -25.85 12.24 -0.65
CA GLU A 90 -24.63 12.91 -0.17
C GLU A 90 -23.36 12.28 -0.76
N VAL A 91 -23.33 10.94 -0.84
CA VAL A 91 -22.23 10.20 -1.50
C VAL A 91 -22.14 10.56 -2.99
N ALA A 92 -23.27 10.66 -3.68
CA ALA A 92 -23.31 11.04 -5.08
C ALA A 92 -22.81 12.48 -5.31
N LEU A 93 -23.15 13.42 -4.41
CA LEU A 93 -22.64 14.80 -4.45
C LEU A 93 -21.13 14.85 -4.22
N LYS A 94 -20.61 14.10 -3.25
CA LYS A 94 -19.17 14.04 -2.97
C LYS A 94 -18.38 13.45 -4.13
N ASN A 95 -18.95 12.45 -4.80
CA ASN A 95 -18.34 11.75 -5.93
C ASN A 95 -18.76 12.34 -7.30
N TYR A 96 -19.39 13.51 -7.31
CA TYR A 96 -19.85 14.13 -8.55
C TYR A 96 -18.64 14.63 -9.36
N GLU A 97 -18.42 14.01 -10.52
CA GLU A 97 -17.54 14.58 -11.53
C GLU A 97 -18.35 15.54 -12.42
N PRO A 98 -17.85 16.77 -12.66
CA PRO A 98 -18.55 17.69 -13.54
C PRO A 98 -18.55 17.11 -14.96
N VAL A 99 -19.75 16.86 -15.49
CA VAL A 99 -19.91 16.49 -16.89
C VAL A 99 -19.44 17.68 -17.73
N PRO A 100 -18.45 17.51 -18.63
CA PRO A 100 -18.02 18.60 -19.49
C PRO A 100 -19.20 19.06 -20.34
N ASP A 101 -19.44 20.38 -20.40
CA ASP A 101 -20.47 20.94 -21.27
C ASP A 101 -20.14 20.56 -22.71
N MET A 102 -21.07 19.88 -23.38
CA MET A 102 -20.91 19.41 -24.76
C MET A 102 -21.11 20.56 -25.76
N VAL A 103 -21.68 21.67 -25.28
CA VAL A 103 -21.79 22.91 -26.02
C VAL A 103 -20.54 23.72 -25.77
N ASP A 104 -19.65 23.71 -26.76
CA ASP A 104 -18.44 24.50 -26.75
C ASP A 104 -18.75 26.00 -26.96
N ARG A 105 -19.18 26.67 -25.89
CA ARG A 105 -19.50 28.11 -25.89
C ARG A 105 -18.27 29.00 -26.05
N LEU A 106 -17.07 28.42 -25.91
CA LEU A 106 -15.79 29.13 -25.89
C LEU A 106 -14.89 28.79 -27.08
N GLY A 107 -15.41 28.07 -28.08
CA GLY A 107 -14.72 27.80 -29.35
C GLY A 107 -13.42 27.03 -29.21
N GLY A 108 -13.38 26.06 -28.29
CA GLY A 108 -12.31 25.06 -28.19
C GLY A 108 -11.18 25.47 -27.25
N LYS A 109 -11.33 26.60 -26.55
CA LYS A 109 -10.34 27.13 -25.62
C LYS A 109 -10.56 26.68 -24.16
N ASN A 110 -11.24 25.55 -23.94
CA ASN A 110 -11.47 25.02 -22.61
C ASN A 110 -10.19 24.38 -22.06
N MET A 111 -9.24 25.19 -21.58
CA MET A 111 -8.08 24.71 -20.83
C MET A 111 -8.54 24.34 -19.42
N LYS A 112 -8.20 23.14 -18.93
CA LYS A 112 -8.59 22.74 -17.57
C LYS A 112 -7.99 23.75 -16.58
N LEU A 113 -8.72 24.09 -15.52
CA LEU A 113 -8.26 25.02 -14.49
C LEU A 113 -6.87 24.61 -13.92
N SER A 114 -6.60 23.31 -13.86
CA SER A 114 -5.30 22.72 -13.52
C SER A 114 -4.20 23.10 -14.51
N ASP A 115 -4.50 23.02 -15.80
CA ASP A 115 -3.52 23.21 -16.86
C ASP A 115 -3.13 24.69 -16.99
N GLN A 116 -4.10 25.59 -16.74
CA GLN A 116 -3.84 27.02 -16.64
C GLN A 116 -2.91 27.34 -15.45
N ALA A 117 -3.17 26.77 -14.28
CA ALA A 117 -2.31 26.96 -13.10
C ALA A 117 -0.90 26.40 -13.33
N VAL A 118 -0.77 25.23 -13.94
CA VAL A 118 0.53 24.61 -14.27
C VAL A 118 1.31 25.47 -15.26
N SER A 119 0.65 26.00 -16.30
CA SER A 119 1.32 26.89 -17.28
C SER A 119 1.83 28.18 -16.64
N ALA A 120 1.05 28.79 -15.74
CA ALA A 120 1.46 29.99 -15.00
C ALA A 120 2.67 29.71 -14.10
N ILE A 121 2.63 28.64 -13.30
CA ILE A 121 3.73 28.22 -12.42
C ILE A 121 5.01 27.94 -13.23
N THR A 122 4.87 27.30 -14.40
CA THR A 122 6.00 26.97 -15.27
C THR A 122 6.71 28.22 -15.77
N ILE A 123 5.95 29.26 -16.16
CA ILE A 123 6.50 30.55 -16.60
C ILE A 123 7.23 31.25 -15.44
N ASP A 124 6.63 31.28 -14.25
CA ASP A 124 7.23 31.92 -13.08
C ASP A 124 8.55 31.23 -12.67
N VAL A 125 8.58 29.90 -12.66
CA VAL A 125 9.82 29.13 -12.38
C VAL A 125 10.89 29.42 -13.43
N PHE A 126 10.52 29.51 -14.70
CA PHE A 126 11.47 29.85 -15.77
C PHE A 126 12.07 31.25 -15.58
N ILE A 127 11.24 32.24 -15.22
CA ILE A 127 11.70 33.61 -14.94
C ILE A 127 12.67 33.64 -13.76
N ILE A 128 12.39 32.90 -12.69
CA ILE A 128 13.27 32.81 -11.52
C ILE A 128 14.62 32.20 -11.90
N ILE A 129 14.61 31.08 -12.64
CA ILE A 129 15.84 30.41 -13.10
C ILE A 129 16.65 31.36 -14.00
N PHE A 130 15.99 32.04 -14.94
CA PHE A 130 16.64 33.00 -15.83
C PHE A 130 17.26 34.16 -15.05
N SER A 131 16.55 34.71 -14.06
CA SER A 131 17.05 35.78 -13.18
C SER A 131 18.30 35.35 -12.40
N ILE A 132 18.29 34.15 -11.81
CA ILE A 132 19.45 33.62 -11.08
C ILE A 132 20.63 33.44 -12.05
N CYS A 133 20.37 32.88 -13.23
CA CYS A 133 21.40 32.68 -14.25
C CYS A 133 22.04 34.01 -14.68
N CYS A 134 21.24 35.06 -14.92
CA CYS A 134 21.72 36.40 -15.23
C CYS A 134 22.56 36.99 -14.08
N ILE A 135 22.14 36.85 -12.83
CA ILE A 135 22.91 37.34 -11.68
C ILE A 135 24.24 36.60 -11.59
N THR A 136 24.24 35.27 -11.71
CA THR A 136 25.48 34.47 -11.68
C THR A 136 26.42 34.83 -12.83
N TYR A 137 25.88 35.08 -14.02
CA TYR A 137 26.64 35.52 -15.18
C TYR A 137 27.30 36.88 -14.92
N VAL A 138 26.55 37.85 -14.40
CA VAL A 138 27.09 39.17 -14.07
C VAL A 138 28.16 39.08 -12.97
N VAL A 139 27.95 38.27 -11.93
CA VAL A 139 28.94 38.11 -10.85
C VAL A 139 30.21 37.43 -11.34
N LEU A 140 30.12 36.42 -12.20
CA LEU A 140 31.29 35.65 -12.65
C LEU A 140 32.04 36.29 -13.84
N PHE A 141 31.36 37.01 -14.72
CA PHE A 141 31.95 37.52 -15.98
C PHE A 141 32.14 39.03 -16.02
N LYS A 142 31.64 39.80 -15.04
CA LYS A 142 31.86 41.27 -15.00
C LYS A 142 33.16 41.69 -14.32
N GLU A 143 33.89 40.76 -13.69
CA GLU A 143 35.20 41.03 -13.07
C GLU A 143 36.42 40.70 -13.97
N TYR A 144 36.22 40.45 -15.27
CA TYR A 144 37.29 40.30 -16.27
C TYR A 144 37.30 41.43 -17.30
#